data_AF-A0A444XRB0-F1
#
_entry.id   AF-A0A444XRB0-F1
#
_cell.length_a   1.000
_cell.length_b   1.000
_cell.length_c   1.000
_cell.angle_alpha   90.00
_cell.angle_beta   90.00
_cell.angle_gamma   90.00
#
_symmetry.space_group_name_H-M   'P 1'
#
loop_
_entity.id
_entity.type
_entity.pdbx_description
1 polymer ?
#
loop_
_entity_poly.entity_id
_entity_poly.type
_entity_poly.pdbx_seq_one_letter_code
_entity_poly.pdbx_strand_id
1 'polypeptide(L)'
;MATVMSSVLLKLVFPPPASAVVSAVMVGSFLVLTYCGVSEMIGKHLNYSKFWNAATEKQKNKNIKLSSRVGMVLLYGPGFLAGAASFWLYPNEGLRSTLLNSAVTLHYFKRLFEDIYSNFYIK
;
A
#
# COMPACT_ATOMS: atom_id res chain seq x y z
N MET A 1 32.04 -11.92 -12.01
CA MET A 1 30.71 -12.06 -12.67
C MET A 1 29.97 -13.34 -12.28
N ALA A 2 30.61 -14.51 -12.19
CA ALA A 2 29.92 -15.76 -11.77
C ALA A 2 29.36 -15.76 -10.33
N THR A 3 29.97 -15.02 -9.40
CA THR A 3 29.54 -14.91 -7.98
C THR A 3 28.38 -13.94 -7.74
N VAL A 4 28.19 -12.96 -8.63
CA VAL A 4 27.08 -11.97 -8.55
C VAL A 4 25.77 -12.54 -9.11
N MET A 5 25.85 -13.52 -10.01
CA MET A 5 24.68 -14.23 -10.53
C MET A 5 24.10 -15.23 -9.52
N SER A 6 24.94 -15.77 -8.62
CA SER A 6 24.56 -16.67 -7.52
C SER A 6 23.73 -15.99 -6.41
N SER A 7 23.91 -14.68 -6.17
CA SER A 7 23.21 -13.90 -5.14
C SER A 7 21.84 -13.35 -5.56
N VAL A 8 21.59 -13.16 -6.86
CA VAL A 8 20.25 -12.96 -7.42
C VAL A 8 19.46 -14.27 -7.40
N LEU A 9 20.14 -15.40 -7.66
CA LEU A 9 19.61 -16.75 -7.55
C LEU A 9 19.18 -17.12 -6.13
N LEU A 10 19.88 -16.61 -5.10
CA LEU A 10 19.56 -16.87 -3.69
C LEU A 10 18.43 -15.99 -3.12
N LYS A 11 18.08 -14.89 -3.79
CA LYS A 11 16.93 -14.05 -3.42
C LYS A 11 15.61 -14.54 -4.03
N LEU A 12 15.69 -15.52 -4.93
CA LEU A 12 14.66 -16.50 -5.26
C LEU A 12 14.57 -17.64 -4.20
N VAL A 13 15.64 -17.84 -3.40
CA VAL A 13 15.86 -18.95 -2.43
C VAL A 13 15.43 -18.63 -0.99
N PHE A 14 14.95 -17.43 -0.68
CA PHE A 14 14.03 -17.29 0.45
C PHE A 14 12.60 -17.28 -0.11
N PRO A 15 12.05 -18.48 -0.42
CA PRO A 15 10.77 -18.56 -1.08
C PRO A 15 9.70 -17.97 -0.15
N PRO A 16 8.72 -17.24 -0.68
CA PRO A 16 7.52 -16.98 0.09
C PRO A 16 6.99 -18.32 0.62
N PRO A 17 6.50 -18.41 1.87
CA PRO A 17 5.80 -19.60 2.32
C PRO A 17 4.76 -19.92 1.24
N ALA A 18 4.83 -21.15 0.70
CA ALA A 18 4.12 -21.56 -0.52
C ALA A 18 2.60 -21.48 -0.29
N SER A 19 2.09 -20.28 -0.44
CA SER A 19 0.72 -19.91 -0.22
C SER A 19 0.28 -19.25 -1.51
N ALA A 20 -0.77 -19.80 -2.12
CA ALA A 20 -1.38 -19.25 -3.32
C ALA A 20 -1.69 -17.74 -3.15
N VAL A 21 -1.94 -17.31 -1.91
CA VAL A 21 -2.15 -15.91 -1.54
C VAL A 21 -0.89 -15.07 -1.79
N VAL A 22 0.29 -15.53 -1.36
CA VAL A 22 1.52 -14.74 -1.53
C VAL A 22 1.92 -14.63 -3.01
N SER A 23 1.72 -15.70 -3.78
CA SER A 23 1.96 -15.68 -5.24
C SER A 23 0.98 -14.73 -5.94
N ALA A 24 -0.31 -14.78 -5.60
CA ALA A 24 -1.32 -13.89 -6.16
C ALA A 24 -1.03 -12.41 -5.84
N VAL A 25 -0.64 -12.11 -4.59
CA VAL A 25 -0.27 -10.75 -4.18
C VAL A 25 0.97 -10.27 -4.94
N MET A 26 1.99 -11.11 -5.11
CA MET A 26 3.21 -10.75 -5.86
C MET A 26 2.91 -10.41 -7.33
N VAL A 27 2.14 -11.26 -8.01
CA VAL A 27 1.74 -11.03 -9.42
C VAL A 27 0.87 -9.78 -9.53
N GLY A 28 -0.10 -9.61 -8.62
CA GLY A 28 -0.95 -8.43 -8.57
C GLY A 28 -0.15 -7.14 -8.38
N SER A 29 0.77 -7.11 -7.40
CA SER A 29 1.65 -5.95 -7.16
C SER A 29 2.53 -5.63 -8.36
N PHE A 30 3.08 -6.65 -9.03
CA PHE A 30 3.90 -6.46 -10.22
C PHE A 30 3.11 -5.81 -11.36
N LEU A 31 1.90 -6.32 -11.65
CA LEU A 31 1.02 -5.77 -12.69
C LEU A 31 0.65 -4.31 -12.40
N VAL A 32 0.28 -4.00 -11.16
CA VAL A 32 -0.05 -2.63 -10.74
C VAL A 32 1.15 -1.71 -10.91
N LEU A 33 2.35 -2.14 -10.52
CA LEU A 33 3.57 -1.34 -10.62
C LEU A 33 3.95 -1.08 -12.09
N THR A 34 3.92 -2.11 -12.94
CA THR A 34 4.18 -1.98 -14.37
C THR A 34 3.15 -1.05 -15.03
N TYR A 35 1.88 -1.19 -14.70
CA TYR A 35 0.84 -0.29 -15.21
C TYR A 35 1.08 1.15 -14.78
N CYS A 36 1.39 1.38 -13.50
CA CYS A 36 1.65 2.72 -12.98
C CYS A 36 2.88 3.34 -13.65
N GLY A 37 4.00 2.61 -13.74
CA GLY A 37 5.22 3.07 -14.40
C GLY A 37 5.03 3.37 -15.89
N VAL A 38 4.36 2.48 -16.63
CA VAL A 38 4.04 2.72 -18.05
C VAL A 38 3.10 3.91 -18.20
N SER A 39 2.13 4.09 -17.30
CA SER A 39 1.21 5.23 -17.33
C SER A 39 1.94 6.56 -17.09
N GLU A 40 2.93 6.57 -16.20
CA GLU A 40 3.78 7.74 -15.96
C GLU A 40 4.66 8.06 -17.18
N MET A 41 5.23 7.04 -17.84
CA MET A 41 6.01 7.22 -19.08
C MET A 41 5.18 7.77 -20.25
N ILE A 42 3.88 7.43 -20.31
CA ILE A 42 2.94 7.91 -21.33
C ILE A 42 2.38 9.32 -20.98
N GLY A 43 2.76 9.89 -19.83
CA GLY A 43 2.30 11.21 -19.38
C GLY A 43 0.95 11.22 -18.65
N LYS A 44 0.40 10.04 -18.31
CA LYS A 44 -0.78 9.90 -17.44
C LYS A 44 -0.33 9.80 -15.98
N HIS A 45 0.01 10.95 -15.40
CA HIS A 45 0.49 11.02 -14.03
C HIS A 45 -0.62 10.78 -13.00
N LEU A 46 -0.24 10.24 -11.84
CA LEU A 46 -1.10 10.22 -10.68
C LEU A 46 -1.44 11.67 -10.28
N ASN A 47 -2.73 11.94 -10.04
CA ASN A 47 -3.21 13.26 -9.68
C ASN A 47 -2.73 13.64 -8.28
N TYR A 48 -1.55 14.24 -8.19
CA TYR A 48 -1.05 14.80 -6.95
C TYR A 48 -1.93 15.99 -6.56
N SER A 49 -2.28 16.09 -5.27
CA SER A 49 -3.18 17.13 -4.76
C SER A 49 -2.74 18.56 -5.09
N LYS A 50 -1.44 18.79 -5.27
CA LYS A 50 -0.88 20.10 -5.66
C LYS A 50 -1.02 20.44 -7.15
N PHE A 51 -1.26 19.46 -8.02
CA PHE A 51 -1.32 19.65 -9.48
C PHE A 51 -2.73 19.51 -10.06
N TRP A 52 -3.76 19.53 -9.22
CA TRP A 52 -5.16 19.40 -9.64
C TRP A 52 -5.59 20.49 -10.65
N ASN A 53 -4.98 21.67 -10.61
CA ASN A 53 -5.27 22.77 -11.53
C ASN A 53 -4.64 22.61 -12.92
N ALA A 54 -3.66 21.71 -13.10
CA ALA A 54 -3.03 21.44 -14.39
C ALA A 54 -3.80 20.41 -15.23
N ALA A 55 -4.85 19.80 -14.68
CA ALA A 55 -5.65 18.82 -15.37
C ALA A 55 -6.57 19.49 -16.42
N THR A 56 -6.53 18.98 -17.66
CA THR A 56 -7.43 19.42 -18.74
C THR A 56 -8.88 19.11 -18.39
N GLU A 57 -9.85 19.90 -18.90
CA GLU A 57 -11.29 19.71 -18.61
C GLU A 57 -11.80 18.30 -18.91
N LYS A 58 -11.27 17.66 -19.97
CA LYS A 58 -11.56 16.27 -20.34
C LYS A 58 -11.16 15.27 -19.24
N GLN A 59 -10.08 15.55 -18.52
CA GLN A 59 -9.55 14.74 -17.43
C GLN A 59 -10.28 15.03 -16.11
N LYS A 60 -10.71 16.28 -15.89
CA LYS A 60 -11.55 16.70 -14.75
C LYS A 60 -12.94 16.05 -14.77
N ASN A 61 -13.53 15.86 -15.95
CA ASN A 61 -14.86 15.24 -16.10
C ASN A 61 -14.83 13.70 -15.98
N LYS A 62 -13.68 13.08 -16.28
CA LYS A 62 -13.48 11.63 -16.12
C LYS A 62 -13.06 11.23 -14.69
N ASN A 63 -12.58 12.17 -13.88
CA ASN A 63 -12.11 11.88 -12.53
C ASN A 63 -13.27 11.82 -11.53
N ILE A 64 -13.44 10.65 -10.90
CA ILE A 64 -14.34 10.48 -9.77
C ILE A 64 -13.75 11.25 -8.60
N LYS A 65 -14.44 12.30 -8.15
CA LYS A 65 -14.08 13.04 -6.94
C LYS A 65 -14.44 12.19 -5.72
N LEU A 66 -13.47 11.41 -5.24
CA LEU A 66 -13.58 10.78 -3.94
C LEU A 66 -13.30 11.80 -2.84
N SER A 67 -14.11 11.80 -1.80
CA SER A 67 -13.83 12.59 -0.60
C SER A 67 -12.51 12.11 0.01
N SER A 68 -11.64 13.04 0.40
CA SER A 68 -10.34 12.73 1.03
C SER A 68 -10.50 11.72 2.18
N ARG A 69 -11.57 11.86 2.97
CA ARG A 69 -11.92 10.96 4.08
C ARG A 69 -12.10 9.50 3.62
N VAL A 70 -12.85 9.30 2.54
CA VAL A 70 -13.12 7.98 2.00
C VAL A 70 -11.85 7.41 1.35
N GLY A 71 -11.08 8.25 0.66
CA GLY A 71 -9.80 7.85 0.06
C GLY A 71 -8.78 7.39 1.10
N MET A 72 -8.65 8.10 2.23
CA MET A 72 -7.75 7.73 3.32
C MET A 72 -8.16 6.42 3.98
N VAL A 73 -9.45 6.22 4.28
CA VAL A 73 -9.94 4.95 4.83
C VAL A 73 -9.77 3.80 3.85
N LEU A 74 -10.01 4.01 2.55
CA LEU A 74 -9.78 2.98 1.53
C LEU A 74 -8.31 2.60 1.36
N LEU A 75 -7.38 3.57 1.50
CA LEU A 75 -5.96 3.32 1.28
C LEU A 75 -5.27 2.75 2.53
N TYR A 76 -5.58 3.28 3.71
CA TYR A 76 -4.94 2.89 4.98
C TYR A 76 -5.73 1.81 5.75
N GLY A 77 -7.04 1.71 5.52
CA GLY A 77 -7.91 0.72 6.17
C GLY A 77 -7.47 -0.73 5.95
N PRO A 78 -7.12 -1.16 4.72
CA PRO A 78 -6.61 -2.50 4.48
C PRO A 78 -5.34 -2.81 5.28
N GLY A 79 -4.43 -1.83 5.46
CA GLY A 79 -3.20 -1.99 6.24
C GLY A 79 -3.46 -2.16 7.74
N PHE A 80 -4.37 -1.36 8.30
CA PHE A 80 -4.82 -1.52 9.68
C PHE A 80 -5.52 -2.87 9.90
N LEU A 81 -6.44 -3.25 9.00
CA LEU A 81 -7.19 -4.50 9.07
C LEU A 81 -6.26 -5.72 8.98
N ALA A 82 -5.27 -5.67 8.10
CA ALA A 82 -4.26 -6.72 8.00
C ALA A 82 -3.43 -6.86 9.30
N GLY A 83 -3.00 -5.75 9.90
CA GLY A 83 -2.29 -5.76 11.18
C GLY A 83 -3.14 -6.33 12.33
N ALA A 84 -4.40 -5.91 12.42
CA ALA A 84 -5.36 -6.42 13.39
C ALA A 84 -5.64 -7.93 13.19
N ALA A 85 -5.86 -8.36 11.94
CA ALA A 85 -6.09 -9.76 11.60
C ALA A 85 -4.88 -10.64 11.90
N SER A 86 -3.66 -10.10 11.77
CA SER A 86 -2.42 -10.83 12.05
C SER A 86 -2.33 -11.31 13.50
N PHE A 87 -2.87 -10.56 14.48
CA PHE A 87 -2.93 -11.00 15.88
C PHE A 87 -3.84 -12.22 16.09
N TRP A 88 -4.89 -12.34 15.27
CA TRP A 88 -5.82 -13.47 15.34
C TRP A 88 -5.30 -14.69 14.57
N LEU A 89 -4.70 -14.46 13.40
CA LEU A 89 -4.23 -15.51 12.50
C LEU A 89 -2.93 -16.17 12.99
N TYR A 90 -2.06 -15.41 13.65
CA TYR A 90 -0.75 -15.91 14.11
C TYR A 90 -0.51 -15.61 15.60
N PRO A 91 -1.26 -16.26 16.51
CA PRO A 91 -1.26 -15.90 17.93
C PRO A 91 0.02 -16.25 18.72
N ASN A 92 1.13 -16.70 18.10
CA ASN A 92 2.31 -17.12 18.85
C ASN A 92 3.65 -17.08 18.08
N GLU A 93 3.98 -15.96 17.43
CA GLU A 93 5.25 -15.79 16.70
C GLU A 93 6.41 -15.23 17.55
N GLY A 94 6.23 -15.19 18.87
CA GLY A 94 7.22 -14.67 19.82
C GLY A 94 7.23 -13.14 19.94
N LEU A 95 7.89 -12.65 21.01
CA LEU A 95 7.86 -11.23 21.41
C LEU A 95 8.23 -10.24 20.30
N ARG A 96 9.21 -10.57 19.45
CA ARG A 96 9.67 -9.67 18.37
C ARG A 96 8.59 -9.46 17.30
N SER A 97 7.91 -10.53 16.89
CA SER A 97 6.83 -10.45 15.90
C SER A 97 5.62 -9.72 16.49
N THR A 98 5.25 -10.00 17.74
CA THR A 98 4.16 -9.29 18.43
C THR A 98 4.44 -7.80 18.53
N LEU A 99 5.67 -7.41 18.89
CA LEU A 99 6.04 -6.00 19.01
C LEU A 99 6.00 -5.30 17.64
N LEU A 100 6.54 -5.94 16.60
CA LEU A 100 6.50 -5.43 15.24
C LEU A 100 5.06 -5.26 14.75
N ASN A 101 4.24 -6.30 14.89
CA ASN A 101 2.84 -6.26 14.46
C ASN A 101 2.04 -5.19 15.23
N SER A 102 2.34 -5.00 16.52
CA SER A 102 1.74 -3.93 17.33
C SER A 102 2.15 -2.54 16.86
N ALA A 103 3.44 -2.32 16.56
CA ALA A 103 3.91 -1.04 16.04
C ALA A 103 3.28 -0.70 14.69
N VAL A 104 3.18 -1.68 13.78
CA VAL A 104 2.55 -1.50 12.46
C VAL A 104 1.05 -1.19 12.61
N THR A 105 0.36 -1.93 13.47
CA THR A 105 -1.07 -1.72 13.72
C THR A 105 -1.32 -0.35 14.36
N LEU A 106 -0.53 0.05 15.36
CA LEU A 106 -0.62 1.37 15.99
C LEU A 106 -0.26 2.50 15.03
N HIS A 107 0.68 2.30 14.11
CA HIS A 107 1.03 3.27 13.07
C HIS A 107 -0.16 3.55 12.15
N TYR A 108 -0.77 2.51 11.58
CA TYR A 108 -1.95 2.68 10.72
C TYR A 108 -3.16 3.18 11.49
N PHE A 109 -3.33 2.77 12.75
CA PHE A 109 -4.37 3.29 13.63
C PHE A 109 -4.22 4.79 13.86
N LYS A 110 -3.02 5.25 14.24
CA LYS A 110 -2.72 6.69 14.38
C LYS A 110 -3.04 7.45 13.11
N ARG A 111 -2.65 6.90 11.95
CA ARG A 111 -2.87 7.55 10.65
C ARG A 111 -4.35 7.69 10.28
N LEU A 112 -5.18 6.68 10.59
CA LEU A 112 -6.63 6.74 10.40
C LEU A 112 -7.27 7.77 11.33
N PHE A 113 -6.84 7.84 12.59
CA PHE A 113 -7.34 8.82 13.55
C PHE A 113 -6.93 10.25 13.18
N GLU A 114 -5.67 10.48 12.79
CA GLU A 114 -5.19 11.81 12.38
C GLU A 114 -6.03 12.37 11.22
N ASP A 115 -6.42 11.55 10.25
CA ASP A 115 -7.25 12.01 9.13
C ASP A 115 -8.67 12.41 9.57
N ILE A 116 -9.28 11.57 10.40
CA ILE A 116 -10.63 11.80 10.91
C ILE A 116 -10.64 13.06 11.79
N TYR A 117 -9.63 13.24 12.64
CA TYR A 117 -9.54 14.35 13.59
C TYR A 117 -8.98 15.64 13.01
N SER A 118 -8.02 15.60 12.07
CA SER A 118 -7.51 16.79 11.38
C SER A 118 -8.62 17.50 10.61
N ASN A 119 -9.56 16.72 10.05
CA ASN A 119 -10.75 17.27 9.39
C ASN A 119 -11.73 17.92 10.39
N PHE A 120 -11.72 17.52 11.66
CA PHE A 120 -12.58 18.09 12.70
C PHE A 120 -12.08 19.46 13.19
N TYR A 121 -10.77 19.71 13.12
CA TYR A 121 -10.16 21.00 13.50
C TYR A 121 -10.11 22.04 12.36
N ILE A 122 -10.31 21.63 11.11
CA ILE A 122 -10.31 22.51 9.92
C ILE A 122 -11.74 22.61 9.35
N LYS A 123 -12.70 22.85 10.24
CA LYS A 123 -14.06 23.23 9.90
C LYS A 123 -14.47 24.43 10.74
#